data_AF-A0A554UJW6-F1
#
_entry.id   AF-A0A554UJW6-F1
#
_cell.length_a   1.000
_cell.length_b   1.000
_cell.length_c   1.000
_cell.angle_alpha   90.00
_cell.angle_beta   90.00
_cell.angle_gamma   90.00
#
_symmetry.space_group_name_H-M   'P 1'
#
loop_
_entity.id
_entity.type
_entity.pdbx_description
1 polymer ?
#
loop_
_entity_poly.entity_id
_entity_poly.type
_entity_poly.pdbx_seq_one_letter_code
_entity_poly.pdbx_strand_id
1 'polypeptide(L)' 'MPIGLLLPCNVVIRRDRTTENTVVVEAMNPAVLVEVTGEPGLRDIATEAATRLQAALEAVAAQSD' A
#
# COMPACT_ATOMS: atom_id res chain seq x y z
N MET A 1 12.55 -18.34 -6.61
CA MET A 1 11.42 -17.46 -7.01
C MET A 1 11.07 -16.55 -5.82
N PRO A 2 11.84 -15.46 -5.59
CA PRO A 2 11.79 -14.69 -4.34
C PRO A 2 10.64 -13.68 -4.20
N ILE A 3 9.82 -13.49 -5.24
CA ILE A 3 8.74 -12.47 -5.27
C ILE A 3 7.69 -12.70 -4.17
N GLY A 4 7.43 -13.96 -3.78
CA GLY A 4 6.41 -14.30 -2.78
C GLY A 4 6.71 -13.83 -1.35
N LEU A 5 7.95 -13.40 -1.04
CA LEU A 5 8.32 -12.95 0.31
C LEU A 5 7.75 -11.59 0.67
N LEU A 6 7.46 -10.75 -0.33
CA LEU A 6 6.98 -9.37 -0.15
C LEU A 6 5.54 -9.22 -0.64
N LEU A 7 4.86 -10.34 -0.86
CA LEU A 7 3.44 -10.40 -1.14
C LEU A 7 2.71 -10.96 0.09
N PRO A 8 1.46 -10.53 0.36
CA PRO A 8 0.66 -9.58 -0.42
C PRO A 8 1.02 -8.11 -0.15
N CYS A 9 0.39 -7.18 -0.89
CA CYS A 9 0.38 -5.76 -0.53
C CYS A 9 -0.42 -5.56 0.77
N ASN A 10 0.27 -5.60 1.91
CA ASN A 10 -0.35 -5.50 3.23
C ASN A 10 -1.04 -4.13 3.43
N VAL A 11 -2.20 -4.14 4.09
CA VAL A 11 -2.96 -2.96 4.50
C VAL A 11 -3.21 -3.05 6.00
N VAL A 12 -3.01 -1.95 6.71
CA VAL A 12 -3.20 -1.83 8.16
C VAL A 12 -4.35 -0.87 8.42
N ILE A 13 -5.29 -1.29 9.27
CA ILE A 13 -6.42 -0.48 9.71
C ILE A 13 -6.37 -0.41 11.23
N ARG A 14 -6.32 0.79 11.78
CA ARG A 14 -6.24 1.00 13.23
C ARG A 14 -7.00 2.25 13.64
N ARG A 15 -7.45 2.30 14.90
CA ARG A 15 -7.91 3.56 15.49
C ARG A 15 -6.72 4.47 15.77
N ASP A 16 -6.91 5.76 15.55
CA ASP A 16 -5.96 6.76 16.00
C ASP A 16 -5.95 6.81 17.54
N ARG A 17 -4.78 7.00 18.12
CA ARG A 17 -4.61 7.04 19.59
C ARG A 17 -4.73 8.46 20.16
N THR A 18 -4.66 9.47 19.30
CA THR A 18 -4.61 10.89 19.63
C THR A 18 -5.89 11.62 19.22
N THR A 19 -6.55 11.18 18.14
CA THR A 19 -7.78 11.78 17.64
C THR A 19 -8.96 10.83 17.81
N GLU A 20 -9.96 11.25 18.59
CA GLU A 20 -11.18 10.46 18.79
C GLU A 20 -11.91 10.22 17.47
N ASN A 21 -12.56 9.05 17.35
CA ASN A 21 -13.32 8.62 16.18
C ASN A 21 -12.55 8.61 14.85
N THR A 22 -11.22 8.72 14.88
CA THR A 22 -10.40 8.66 13.67
C THR A 22 -9.89 7.25 13.43
N VAL A 23 -10.03 6.76 12.18
CA VAL A 23 -9.44 5.51 11.72
C VAL A 23 -8.32 5.83 10.75
N VAL A 24 -7.16 5.25 10.98
CA VAL A 24 -6.00 5.34 10.12
C VAL A 24 -5.94 4.10 9.23
N VAL A 25 -5.86 4.32 7.93
CA VAL A 25 -5.70 3.28 6.91
C VAL A 25 -4.37 3.50 6.22
N GLU A 26 -3.47 2.52 6.32
CA GLU A 26 -2.11 2.57 5.79
C GLU A 26 -1.91 1.36 4.88
N ALA A 27 -1.17 1.52 3.78
CA ALA A 27 -0.88 0.43 2.87
C ALA A 27 0.60 0.38 2.50
N MET A 28 1.11 -0.83 2.29
CA MET A 28 2.50 -1.04 1.89
C MET A 28 2.77 -0.46 0.50
N ASN A 29 3.84 0.32 0.36
CA ASN A 29 4.27 0.84 -0.95
C ASN A 29 4.88 -0.28 -1.82
N PRO A 30 4.27 -0.62 -2.97
CA PRO A 30 4.78 -1.69 -3.84
C PRO A 30 6.17 -1.40 -4.43
N ALA A 31 6.62 -0.15 -4.47
CA ALA A 31 7.96 0.20 -4.94
C ALA A 31 9.08 -0.42 -4.09
N VAL A 32 8.82 -0.63 -2.79
CA VAL A 32 9.77 -1.30 -1.86
C VAL A 32 10.08 -2.72 -2.33
N LEU A 33 9.15 -3.39 -3.02
CA LEU A 33 9.38 -4.73 -3.56
C LEU A 33 10.50 -4.73 -4.60
N VAL A 34 10.57 -3.71 -5.45
CA VAL A 34 11.63 -3.56 -6.45
C VAL A 34 12.97 -3.27 -5.79
N GLU A 35 12.98 -2.41 -4.77
CA GLU A 35 14.20 -2.06 -4.03
C GLU A 35 14.80 -3.27 -3.30
N VAL A 36 13.96 -4.08 -2.67
CA VAL A 36 14.40 -5.25 -1.90
C VAL A 36 14.75 -6.45 -2.80
N THR A 37 14.00 -6.67 -3.89
CA THR A 37 14.27 -7.79 -4.81
C THR A 37 15.39 -7.48 -5.80
N GLY A 38 15.64 -6.20 -6.10
CA GLY A 38 16.62 -5.78 -7.10
C GLY A 38 16.19 -6.09 -8.54
N GLU A 39 14.93 -6.50 -8.78
CA GLU A 39 14.43 -6.98 -10.08
C GLU A 39 13.86 -5.84 -10.93
N PRO A 40 14.57 -5.36 -11.98
CA PRO A 40 14.12 -4.21 -12.77
C PRO A 40 12.82 -4.47 -13.53
N GLY A 41 12.56 -5.74 -13.89
CA GLY A 41 11.35 -6.16 -14.59
C GLY A 41 10.07 -6.04 -13.76
N LEU A 42 10.18 -5.80 -12.44
CA LEU A 42 9.04 -5.59 -11.57
C LEU A 42 8.65 -4.12 -11.43
N ARG A 43 9.40 -3.17 -12.00
CA ARG A 43 9.12 -1.73 -11.90
C ARG A 43 7.73 -1.37 -12.38
N ASP A 44 7.38 -1.79 -13.58
CA ASP A 44 6.09 -1.44 -14.18
C ASP A 44 4.92 -2.02 -13.37
N ILE A 45 5.10 -3.24 -12.84
CA ILE A 45 4.11 -3.89 -11.96
C ILE A 45 3.98 -3.13 -10.64
N ALA A 46 5.10 -2.72 -10.03
CA ALA A 46 5.11 -1.98 -8.79
C ALA A 46 4.48 -0.58 -8.96
N THR A 47 4.74 0.10 -10.08
CA THR A 47 4.12 1.38 -10.43
C THR A 47 2.61 1.23 -10.58
N GLU A 48 2.14 0.25 -11.34
CA GLU A 48 0.71 0.01 -11.52
C GLU A 48 0.01 -0.34 -10.21
N ALA A 49 0.63 -1.20 -9.39
CA ALA A 49 0.12 -1.55 -8.07
C ALA A 49 0.04 -0.32 -7.15
N ALA A 50 1.06 0.55 -7.17
CA ALA A 50 1.08 1.78 -6.40
C ALA A 50 -0.04 2.75 -6.82
N THR A 51 -0.25 2.93 -8.12
CA THR A 51 -1.33 3.78 -8.66
C THR A 51 -2.70 3.27 -8.21
N ARG A 52 -2.96 1.97 -8.29
CA ARG A 52 -4.25 1.39 -7.88
C ARG A 52 -4.46 1.50 -6.37
N LEU A 53 -3.42 1.25 -5.58
CA LEU A 53 -3.50 1.31 -4.12
C LEU A 53 -3.75 2.75 -3.65
N GLN A 54 -3.10 3.73 -4.27
CA GLN A 54 -3.33 5.14 -4.02
C GLN A 54 -4.77 5.55 -4.33
N ALA A 55 -5.30 5.15 -5.48
CA ALA A 55 -6.70 5.42 -5.85
C ALA A 55 -7.69 4.79 -4.86
N ALA A 56 -7.40 3.59 -4.34
CA ALA A 56 -8.23 2.95 -3.32
C ALA A 56 -8.20 3.70 -1.99
N LEU A 57 -7.03 4.18 -1.54
CA LEU A 57 -6.90 4.99 -0.33
C LEU A 57 -7.66 6.32 -0.47
N GLU A 58 -7.56 6.99 -1.61
CA GLU A 58 -8.30 8.22 -1.90
C GLU A 58 -9.82 8.00 -1.89
N ALA A 59 -10.29 6.90 -2.48
CA ALA A 59 -11.71 6.54 -2.48
C ALA A 59 -12.23 6.26 -1.06
N VAL A 60 -11.42 5.65 -0.19
CA VAL A 60 -11.79 5.42 1.22
C VAL A 60 -11.78 6.73 2.02
N ALA A 61 -10.79 7.59 1.78
CA ALA A 61 -10.72 8.91 2.40
C ALA A 61 -11.96 9.76 2.04
N ALA A 62 -12.38 9.75 0.77
CA ALA A 62 -13.57 10.46 0.31
C ALA A 62 -14.91 9.90 0.85
N GLN A 63 -14.94 8.65 1.32
CA GLN A 63 -16.11 8.05 1.97
C GLN A 63 -16.20 8.32 3.47
N SER A 64 -15.15 8.91 4.05
CA SER A 64 -15.07 9.17 5.49
C SER A 64 -15.54 10.58 5.89
N ASP A 65 -16.00 11.38 4.92
CA ASP A 65 -16.76 12.63 5.09
C ASP A 65 -18.27 12.36 5.21
#